data_AF-A0A2T4AZJ5-F1
#
_entry.id   AF-A0A2T4AZJ5-F1
#
_cell.length_a   1.000
_cell.length_b   1.000
_cell.length_c   1.000
_cell.angle_alpha   90.00
_cell.angle_beta   90.00
_cell.angle_gamma   90.00
#
_symmetry.space_group_name_H-M   'P 1'
#
loop_
_entity.id
_entity.type
_entity.pdbx_description
1 polymer ?
#
loop_
_entity_poly.entity_id
_entity_poly.type
_entity_poly.pdbx_seq_one_letter_code
_entity_poly.pdbx_strand_id
1 'polypeptide(L)' 'MPQDARKQPQPAFSSLYLQSLTQELSEDLDKVRNADDFKADSVPFLVHALQQGASQFSPAQQEAVLKAAEGRRG' A
#
# COMPACT_ATOMS: atom_id res chain seq x y z
N MET A 1 18.03 -27.29 -14.02
CA MET A 1 16.58 -27.28 -13.76
C MET A 1 16.10 -25.83 -13.83
N PRO A 2 15.15 -25.46 -14.69
CA PRO A 2 14.60 -24.10 -14.73
C PRO A 2 13.26 -24.09 -13.99
N GLN A 3 13.27 -24.00 -12.66
CA GLN A 3 12.06 -23.81 -11.86
C GLN A 3 12.44 -22.92 -10.67
N ASP A 4 11.55 -21.99 -10.34
CA ASP A 4 11.68 -20.91 -9.35
C ASP A 4 12.29 -19.59 -9.85
N ALA A 5 11.72 -19.08 -10.94
CA ALA A 5 11.41 -17.65 -10.98
C ALA A 5 10.44 -17.36 -9.81
N ARG A 6 10.99 -17.16 -8.60
CA ARG A 6 10.28 -16.67 -7.42
C ARG A 6 9.70 -15.31 -7.80
N LYS A 7 8.49 -15.33 -8.36
CA LYS A 7 7.73 -14.14 -8.73
C LYS A 7 7.66 -13.28 -7.49
N GLN A 8 8.26 -12.11 -7.61
CA GLN A 8 8.47 -11.16 -6.54
C GLN A 8 7.14 -10.94 -5.80
N PRO A 9 7.06 -11.14 -4.46
CA PRO A 9 5.87 -10.79 -3.67
C PRO A 9 5.60 -9.28 -3.66
N GLN A 10 6.53 -8.47 -4.15
CA GLN A 10 6.51 -7.01 -4.13
C GLN A 10 5.31 -6.39 -4.86
N PRO A 11 4.99 -6.72 -6.13
CA PRO A 11 3.90 -6.03 -6.86
C PRO A 11 2.51 -6.35 -6.32
N ALA A 12 2.29 -7.61 -5.92
CA ALA A 12 1.03 -8.05 -5.33
C ALA A 12 0.82 -7.40 -3.95
N PHE A 13 1.87 -7.38 -3.11
CA PHE A 13 1.84 -6.69 -1.83
C PHE A 13 1.61 -5.18 -2.01
N SER A 14 2.38 -4.50 -2.86
CA SER A 14 2.23 -3.06 -3.09
C SER A 14 0.82 -2.69 -3.56
N SER A 15 0.22 -3.49 -4.44
CA SER A 15 -1.16 -3.27 -4.91
C SER A 15 -2.17 -3.43 -3.78
N LEU A 16 -2.06 -4.50 -2.99
CA LEU A 16 -2.95 -4.76 -1.86
C LEU A 16 -2.80 -3.72 -0.74
N TYR A 17 -1.55 -3.33 -0.45
CA TYR A 17 -1.22 -2.30 0.53
C TYR A 17 -1.79 -0.95 0.11
N LEU A 18 -1.54 -0.51 -1.13
CA LEU A 18 -2.09 0.75 -1.63
C LEU A 18 -3.61 0.73 -1.66
N GLN A 19 -4.25 -0.37 -2.07
CA GLN A 19 -5.71 -0.49 -2.05
C GLN A 19 -6.27 -0.37 -0.62
N SER A 20 -5.70 -1.08 0.34
CA SER A 20 -6.17 -1.05 1.74
C SER A 20 -5.96 0.33 2.36
N LEU A 21 -4.78 0.92 2.15
CA LEU A 21 -4.43 2.22 2.71
C LEU A 21 -5.23 3.36 2.07
N THR A 22 -5.52 3.29 0.76
CA THR A 22 -6.38 4.28 0.11
C THR A 22 -7.84 4.16 0.52
N GLN A 23 -8.30 2.97 0.89
CA GLN A 23 -9.63 2.76 1.50
C GLN A 23 -9.72 3.46 2.86
N GLU A 24 -8.74 3.24 3.76
CA GLU A 24 -8.67 3.92 5.06
C GLU A 24 -8.51 5.43 4.88
N LEU A 25 -7.62 5.86 3.98
CA LEU A 25 -7.45 7.27 3.65
C LEU A 25 -8.72 7.88 3.08
N SER A 26 -9.58 7.13 2.37
CA SER A 26 -10.82 7.67 1.81
C SER A 26 -11.78 8.17 2.89
N GLU A 27 -11.78 7.54 4.07
CA GLU A 27 -12.58 7.96 5.23
C GLU A 27 -12.03 9.25 5.87
N ASP A 28 -10.71 9.45 5.79
CA ASP A 28 -10.03 10.63 6.31
C ASP A 28 -9.74 11.69 5.22
N LEU A 29 -10.07 11.41 3.96
CA LEU A 29 -9.72 12.25 2.80
C LEU A 29 -10.37 13.63 2.91
N ASP A 30 -11.59 13.68 3.43
CA ASP A 30 -12.30 14.94 3.67
C ASP A 30 -11.57 15.80 4.70
N LYS A 31 -10.95 15.21 5.73
CA LYS A 31 -10.17 15.97 6.72
C LYS A 31 -8.89 16.51 6.09
N VAL A 32 -8.18 15.67 5.34
CA VAL A 32 -6.93 16.04 4.65
C VAL A 32 -7.20 17.14 3.63
N ARG A 33 -8.25 17.01 2.81
CA ARG A 33 -8.62 17.99 1.78
C ARG A 33 -9.00 19.35 2.36
N ASN A 34 -9.63 19.37 3.53
CA ASN A 34 -10.10 20.60 4.17
C ASN A 34 -9.05 21.21 5.13
N ALA A 35 -7.85 20.63 5.23
CA ALA A 35 -6.77 21.20 6.03
C ALA A 35 -6.19 22.46 5.36
N ASP A 36 -5.90 23.50 6.15
CA ASP A 36 -5.45 24.81 5.67
C ASP A 36 -4.14 24.77 4.85
N ASP A 37 -3.32 23.74 5.07
CA ASP A 37 -2.03 23.52 4.44
C ASP A 37 -2.08 22.54 3.26
N PHE A 38 -3.23 21.91 2.99
CA PHE A 38 -3.40 21.04 1.84
C PHE A 38 -3.62 21.85 0.56
N LYS A 39 -2.70 21.70 -0.41
CA LYS A 39 -2.68 22.45 -1.66
C LYS A 39 -2.63 21.48 -2.84
N ALA A 40 -2.82 22.00 -4.05
CA ALA A 40 -2.70 21.19 -5.28
C ALA A 40 -1.35 20.43 -5.33
N ASP A 41 -0.28 21.08 -4.91
CA ASP A 41 1.08 20.51 -4.89
C ASP A 41 1.31 19.50 -3.74
N SER A 42 0.36 19.36 -2.80
CA SER A 42 0.40 18.35 -1.74
C SER A 42 0.07 16.95 -2.27
N VAL A 43 -0.64 16.83 -3.40
CA VAL A 43 -1.07 15.53 -3.96
C VAL A 43 0.13 14.66 -4.39
N PRO A 44 1.11 15.15 -5.16
CA PRO A 44 2.30 14.36 -5.48
C PRO A 44 3.06 13.90 -4.23
N PHE A 45 3.15 14.74 -3.20
CA PHE A 45 3.79 14.40 -1.93
C PHE A 45 3.04 13.28 -1.20
N LEU A 46 1.71 13.39 -1.12
CA LEU A 46 0.85 12.35 -0.54
C LEU A 46 1.02 11.02 -1.27
N VAL A 47 1.00 11.01 -2.61
CA VAL A 47 1.22 9.80 -3.41
C VAL A 47 2.58 9.18 -3.12
N HIS A 48 3.65 9.99 -3.07
CA HIS A 48 4.98 9.50 -2.73
C HIS A 48 5.05 8.91 -1.32
N ALA A 49 4.44 9.55 -0.33
CA ALA A 49 4.42 9.05 1.04
C ALA A 49 3.69 7.70 1.15
N LEU A 50 2.55 7.54 0.47
CA LEU A 50 1.80 6.27 0.43
C LEU A 50 2.63 5.15 -0.22
N GLN A 51 3.33 5.45 -1.32
CA GLN A 51 4.22 4.49 -1.98
C GLN A 51 5.44 4.13 -1.12
N GLN A 52 6.03 5.11 -0.44
CA GLN A 52 7.15 4.89 0.49
C GLN A 52 6.73 4.02 1.68
N GLY A 53 5.51 4.18 2.20
CA GLY A 53 4.98 3.34 3.27
C GLY A 53 5.04 1.85 2.94
N ALA A 54 4.80 1.46 1.68
CA ALA A 54 4.91 0.07 1.25
C ALA A 54 6.34 -0.48 1.36
N SER A 55 7.35 0.38 1.17
CA SER A 55 8.76 -0.01 1.25
C SER A 55 9.27 -0.24 2.68
N GLN A 56 8.50 0.18 3.69
CA GLN A 56 8.84 -0.04 5.10
C GLN A 56 8.64 -1.49 5.57
N PHE A 57 7.95 -2.31 4.78
CA PHE A 57 7.69 -3.71 5.11
C PHE A 57 8.83 -4.59 4.60
N SER A 58 9.43 -5.37 5.49
CA SER A 58 10.36 -6.43 5.10
C SER A 58 9.66 -7.51 4.26
N PRO A 59 10.38 -8.25 3.40
CA PRO A 59 9.77 -9.31 2.58
C PRO A 59 8.95 -10.33 3.36
N ALA A 60 9.40 -10.72 4.56
CA ALA A 60 8.67 -11.64 5.43
C ALA A 60 7.33 -11.06 5.92
N GLN A 61 7.30 -9.76 6.25
CA GLN A 61 6.07 -9.08 6.63
C GLN A 61 5.11 -8.94 5.44
N GLN A 62 5.65 -8.65 4.25
CA GLN A 62 4.84 -8.59 3.02
C GLN A 62 4.16 -9.94 2.76
N GLU A 63 4.90 -11.04 2.89
CA GLU A 63 4.37 -12.40 2.70
C GLU A 63 3.31 -12.76 3.76
N ALA A 64 3.53 -12.39 5.02
CA ALA A 64 2.56 -12.64 6.10
C ALA A 64 1.23 -11.90 5.86
N VAL A 65 1.30 -10.64 5.40
CA VAL A 65 0.11 -9.83 5.08
C VAL A 65 -0.66 -10.44 3.89
N LEU A 66 0.04 -10.87 2.85
CA LEU A 66 -0.57 -11.53 1.69
C LEU A 66 -1.31 -12.81 2.10
N LYS A 67 -0.66 -13.70 2.87
CA LYS A 67 -1.29 -14.93 3.37
C LYS A 67 -2.53 -14.65 4.24
N ALA A 68 -2.47 -13.64 5.10
CA ALA A 68 -3.59 -13.24 5.95
C ALA A 68 -4.76 -12.62 5.14
N ALA A 69 -4.48 -11.99 4.00
CA ALA A 69 -5.51 -11.48 3.10
C ALA A 69 -6.17 -12.59 2.28
N GLU A 70 -5.39 -13.60 1.86
CA GLU A 70 -5.90 -14.79 1.16
C GLU A 70 -6.80 -15.64 2.07
N GLY A 71 -6.40 -15.85 3.32
CA GLY A 71 -7.20 -16.60 4.30
C GLY A 71 -8.52 -15.93 4.71
N ARG A 72 -8.66 -14.61 4.49
CA ARG A 72 -9.93 -13.87 4.71
C ARG A 72 -10.92 -13.99 3.56
N ARG A 73 -10.48 -14.47 2.39
CA ARG A 73 -11.32 -14.63 1.19
C ARG A 73 -11.83 -16.08 1.01
N GLY A 74 -11.43 -17.00 1.89
CA GLY A 74 -11.83 -18.42 1.88
C GLY A 74 -12.96 -18.73 2.84
#